data_AF-A0A4Q6BEB9-F1
#
_entry.id   AF-A0A4Q6BEB9-F1
#
_cell.length_a   1.000
_cell.length_b   1.000
_cell.length_c   1.000
_cell.angle_alpha   90.00
_cell.angle_beta   90.00
_cell.angle_gamma   90.00
#
_symmetry.space_group_name_H-M   'P 1'
#
loop_
_entity.id
_entity.type
_entity.pdbx_description
1 polymer ?
#
loop_
_entity_poly.entity_id
_entity_poly.type
_entity_poly.pdbx_seq_one_letter_code
_entity_poly.pdbx_strand_id
1 'polypeptide(L)'
;MKKLAHSLLEGLHRLTRSERLERVQKFCGLTDDERKTLSGENPFPVEMAEHFIENVVGIFPIPLGVATHFHIDGREVLIPMAVE
;
A
#
# COMPACT_ATOMS: atom_id res chain seq x y z
N MET A 1 -18.56 -12.82 -6.55
CA MET A 1 -17.64 -11.88 -5.88
C MET A 1 -16.34 -12.53 -5.41
N LYS A 2 -16.34 -13.63 -4.62
CA LYS A 2 -15.11 -14.30 -4.13
C LYS A 2 -14.04 -14.64 -5.20
N LYS A 3 -14.46 -15.02 -6.41
CA LYS A 3 -13.54 -15.43 -7.50
C LYS A 3 -12.72 -14.27 -8.08
N LEU A 4 -13.23 -13.03 -8.01
CA LEU A 4 -12.56 -11.86 -8.58
C LEU A 4 -11.45 -11.35 -7.65
N ALA A 5 -11.71 -11.31 -6.33
CA ALA A 5 -10.75 -10.90 -5.31
C ALA A 5 -9.47 -11.76 -5.33
N HIS A 6 -9.64 -13.09 -5.40
CA HIS A 6 -8.53 -14.03 -5.47
C HIS A 6 -7.64 -13.81 -6.72
N SER A 7 -8.27 -13.64 -7.89
CA SER A 7 -7.57 -13.47 -9.16
C SER A 7 -6.72 -12.18 -9.21
N LEU A 8 -7.10 -11.16 -8.44
CA LEU A 8 -6.32 -9.91 -8.36
C LEU A 8 -5.00 -10.13 -7.62
N LEU A 9 -4.96 -11.05 -6.66
CA LEU A 9 -3.76 -11.29 -5.84
C LEU A 9 -2.81 -12.33 -6.44
N GLU A 10 -3.28 -13.13 -7.39
CA GLU A 10 -2.45 -14.14 -8.06
C GLU A 10 -1.26 -13.53 -8.80
N GLY A 11 -0.06 -14.05 -8.51
CA GLY A 11 1.16 -13.67 -9.21
C GLY A 11 1.65 -12.24 -8.92
N LEU A 12 1.14 -11.57 -7.88
CA LEU A 12 1.47 -10.18 -7.55
C LEU A 12 2.99 -9.91 -7.49
N HIS A 13 3.76 -10.87 -6.96
CA HIS A 13 5.22 -10.79 -6.87
C HIS A 13 5.94 -10.69 -8.23
N ARG A 14 5.33 -11.15 -9.32
CA ARG A 14 5.92 -11.14 -10.67
C ARG A 14 5.68 -9.84 -11.43
N LEU A 15 4.77 -9.01 -10.94
CA LEU A 15 4.39 -7.76 -11.59
C LEU A 15 5.37 -6.63 -11.29
N THR A 16 5.36 -5.60 -12.12
CA THR A 16 6.04 -4.34 -11.84
C THR A 16 5.40 -3.61 -10.65
N ARG A 17 6.11 -2.65 -10.03
CA ARG A 17 5.59 -1.86 -8.91
C ARG A 17 4.24 -1.21 -9.24
N SER A 18 4.12 -0.59 -10.41
CA SER A 18 2.91 0.12 -10.83
C SER A 18 1.73 -0.83 -11.04
N GLU A 19 1.95 -2.00 -11.65
CA GLU A 19 0.91 -3.02 -11.81
C GLU A 19 0.47 -3.61 -10.47
N ARG A 20 1.40 -3.84 -9.53
CA ARG A 20 1.05 -4.25 -8.15
C ARG A 20 0.13 -3.23 -7.51
N LEU A 21 0.49 -1.94 -7.57
CA LEU A 21 -0.29 -0.86 -6.99
C LEU A 21 -1.68 -0.74 -7.63
N GLU A 22 -1.80 -0.92 -8.95
CA GLU A 22 -3.09 -0.94 -9.63
C GLU A 22 -3.99 -2.09 -9.13
N ARG A 23 -3.42 -3.29 -8.90
CA ARG A 23 -4.18 -4.41 -8.35
C ARG A 23 -4.59 -4.18 -6.89
N VAL A 24 -3.72 -3.58 -6.09
CA VAL A 24 -4.04 -3.19 -4.70
C VAL A 24 -5.15 -2.13 -4.68
N GLN A 25 -5.08 -1.12 -5.54
CA GLN A 25 -6.13 -0.11 -5.70
C GLN A 25 -7.48 -0.77 -5.98
N LYS A 26 -7.54 -1.68 -6.97
CA LYS A 26 -8.78 -2.39 -7.34
C LYS A 26 -9.28 -3.31 -6.23
N PHE A 27 -8.39 -4.00 -5.53
CA PHE A 27 -8.76 -4.92 -4.45
C PHE A 27 -9.33 -4.17 -3.23
N CYS A 28 -8.68 -3.08 -2.83
CA CYS A 28 -9.08 -2.29 -1.66
C CYS A 28 -10.13 -1.22 -1.96
N GLY A 29 -10.43 -0.94 -3.24
CA GLY A 29 -11.33 0.13 -3.65
C GLY A 29 -10.76 1.53 -3.39
N LEU A 30 -9.44 1.71 -3.53
CA LEU A 30 -8.78 2.99 -3.25
C LEU A 30 -9.10 4.03 -4.33
N THR A 31 -9.22 5.28 -3.89
CA THR A 31 -9.27 6.47 -4.75
C THR A 31 -7.92 6.72 -5.43
N ASP A 32 -7.93 7.55 -6.46
CA ASP A 32 -6.68 7.91 -7.16
C ASP A 32 -5.72 8.71 -6.27
N ASP A 33 -6.24 9.51 -5.34
CA ASP A 33 -5.40 10.28 -4.42
C ASP A 33 -4.76 9.40 -3.34
N GLU A 34 -5.48 8.40 -2.83
CA GLU A 34 -4.90 7.37 -1.96
C GLU A 34 -3.82 6.56 -2.70
N ARG A 35 -4.05 6.25 -3.98
CA ARG A 35 -3.04 5.60 -4.82
C ARG A 35 -1.78 6.46 -5.00
N LYS A 36 -1.92 7.76 -5.26
CA LYS A 36 -0.78 8.70 -5.37
C LYS A 36 0.01 8.80 -4.07
N THR A 37 -0.69 8.71 -2.93
CA THR A 37 -0.05 8.68 -1.61
C THR A 37 0.82 7.44 -1.46
N LEU A 38 0.30 6.26 -1.82
CA LEU A 38 1.07 5.01 -1.74
C LEU A 38 2.18 4.90 -2.80
N SER A 39 2.04 5.54 -3.97
CA SER A 39 3.07 5.53 -5.01
C SER A 39 4.28 6.41 -4.68
N GLY A 40 4.13 7.32 -3.73
CA GLY A 40 5.09 8.37 -3.40
C GLY A 40 4.98 9.62 -4.26
N GLU A 41 3.98 9.70 -5.16
CA GLU A 41 3.70 10.92 -5.95
C GLU A 41 3.17 12.07 -5.06
N ASN A 42 2.44 11.72 -4.01
CA ASN A 42 2.01 12.66 -2.99
C ASN A 42 2.59 12.23 -1.62
N PRO A 43 3.87 12.53 -1.35
CA PRO A 43 4.55 12.06 -0.14
C PRO A 43 4.00 12.75 1.11
N PHE A 44 4.32 12.18 2.28
CA PHE A 44 4.01 12.78 3.57
C PHE A 44 4.67 14.18 3.70
N PRO A 45 3.90 15.25 4.01
CA PRO A 45 4.45 16.61 4.10
C PRO A 45 5.44 16.78 5.24
N VAL A 46 6.53 17.51 5.00
CA VAL A 46 7.55 17.79 6.01
C VAL A 46 6.98 18.67 7.13
N GLU A 47 6.11 19.62 6.79
CA GLU A 47 5.44 20.51 7.74
C GLU A 47 4.59 19.71 8.74
N MET A 48 4.00 18.61 8.30
CA MET A 48 3.25 17.73 9.20
C MET A 48 4.19 16.93 10.12
N ALA A 49 5.39 16.58 9.64
CA ALA A 49 6.40 15.90 10.45
C ALA A 49 6.92 16.78 11.59
N GLU A 50 7.09 18.09 11.36
CA GLU A 50 7.50 19.05 12.40
C GLU A 50 6.53 19.09 13.59
N HIS A 51 5.28 18.70 13.38
CA HIS A 51 4.28 18.58 14.44
C HIS A 51 4.27 17.20 15.11
N PHE A 52 4.98 16.21 14.59
CA PHE A 52 5.00 14.84 15.12
C PHE A 52 6.12 14.63 16.13
N ILE A 53 7.31 15.20 15.89
CA ILE A 53 8.49 15.07 16.74
C ILE A 53 9.32 16.36 16.74
N GLU A 54 10.25 16.46 17.68
CA GLU A 54 11.20 17.58 17.76
C GLU A 54 12.40 17.39 16.80
N ASN A 55 13.06 18.49 16.45
CA ASN A 55 14.30 18.51 15.67
C ASN A 55 14.22 17.77 14.32
N VAL A 56 13.07 17.86 13.64
CA VAL A 56 12.88 17.31 12.29
C VAL A 56 13.84 17.96 11.31
N VAL A 57 14.62 17.14 10.61
CA VAL A 57 15.53 17.57 9.53
C VAL A 57 15.25 16.88 8.19
N GLY A 58 14.21 16.05 8.13
CA GLY A 58 13.81 15.31 6.93
C GLY A 58 12.88 14.14 7.24
N ILE A 59 12.53 13.39 6.19
CA ILE A 59 11.67 12.20 6.25
C ILE A 59 12.48 10.98 5.78
N PHE A 60 12.34 9.86 6.48
CA PHE A 60 12.96 8.60 6.09
C PHE A 60 11.91 7.64 5.50
N PRO A 61 11.92 7.38 4.18
CA PRO A 61 10.99 6.43 3.58
C PRO A 61 11.41 4.98 3.87
N ILE A 62 10.44 4.15 4.24
CA ILE A 62 10.61 2.70 4.40
C ILE A 62 9.84 1.99 3.27
N PRO A 63 10.37 0.91 2.67
CA PRO A 63 9.64 0.11 1.68
C PRO A 63 8.27 -0.34 2.22
N LEU A 64 7.22 -0.07 1.46
CA LEU A 64 5.86 -0.51 1.77
C LEU A 64 5.47 -1.66 0.84
N GLY A 65 5.25 -2.84 1.41
CA GLY A 65 4.73 -4.02 0.73
C GLY A 65 3.34 -4.42 1.21
N VAL A 66 2.76 -5.41 0.55
CA VAL A 66 1.54 -6.08 1.00
C VAL A 66 1.73 -7.59 0.96
N ALA A 67 1.35 -8.27 2.04
CA ALA A 67 1.24 -9.73 2.04
C ALA A 67 -0.15 -10.14 1.55
N THR A 68 -0.19 -11.14 0.68
CA THR A 68 -1.42 -11.64 0.05
C THR A 68 -1.86 -12.97 0.68
N HIS A 69 -3.06 -13.44 0.32
CA HIS A 69 -3.62 -14.75 0.69
C HIS A 69 -4.00 -14.94 2.16
N PHE A 70 -4.06 -13.86 2.94
CA PHE A 70 -4.63 -13.92 4.29
C PHE A 70 -6.15 -14.05 4.25
N HIS A 71 -6.67 -14.97 5.05
CA HIS A 71 -8.10 -15.19 5.25
C HIS A 71 -8.42 -15.11 6.74
N ILE A 72 -9.13 -14.07 7.16
CA ILE A 72 -9.49 -13.81 8.56
C ILE A 72 -11.02 -13.77 8.64
N ASP A 73 -11.62 -14.63 9.45
CA ASP A 73 -13.07 -14.74 9.62
C ASP A 73 -13.85 -14.85 8.30
N GLY A 74 -13.30 -15.62 7.36
CA GLY A 74 -13.88 -15.84 6.04
C GLY A 74 -13.75 -14.66 5.07
N ARG A 75 -12.97 -13.64 5.42
CA ARG A 75 -12.67 -12.47 4.58
C ARG A 75 -11.23 -12.51 4.09
N GLU A 76 -11.04 -12.34 2.79
CA GLU A 76 -9.72 -12.18 2.18
C GLU A 76 -9.24 -10.75 2.44
N VAL A 77 -8.02 -10.60 2.96
CA VAL A 77 -7.45 -9.30 3.34
C VAL A 77 -6.00 -9.17 2.88
N LEU A 78 -5.58 -7.94 2.60
CA LEU A 78 -4.18 -7.60 2.40
C LEU A 78 -3.58 -7.12 3.72
N ILE A 79 -2.36 -7.55 4.03
CA ILE A 79 -1.63 -7.10 5.21
C ILE A 79 -0.53 -6.12 4.77
N PRO A 80 -0.62 -4.82 5.10
CA PRO A 80 0.46 -3.87 4.81
C PRO A 80 1.68 -4.18 5.67
N MET A 81 2.88 -4.04 5.08
CA MET A 81 4.15 -4.27 5.75
C MET A 81 5.10 -3.13 5.40
N ALA A 82 5.61 -2.41 6.40
CA ALA A 82 6.68 -1.42 6.25
C ALA A 82 7.93 -1.95 6.96
N VAL A 83 8.93 -2.41 6.20
CA VAL A 83 10.12 -3.11 6.71
C VAL A 83 11.33 -2.95 5.77
N GLU A 84 12.55 -3.13 6.28
CA GLU A 84 13.83 -3.12 5.54
C GLU A 84 14.16 -4.40 4.75
#